data_AF-A0A0Q9I3W3-F1
#
_entry.id   AF-A0A0Q9I3W3-F1
#
_cell.length_a   1.000
_cell.length_b   1.000
_cell.length_c   1.000
_cell.angle_alpha   90.00
_cell.angle_beta   90.00
_cell.angle_gamma   90.00
#
_symmetry.space_group_name_H-M   'P 1'
#
loop_
_entity.id
_entity.type
_entity.pdbx_description
1 polymer ?
#
loop_
_entity_poly.entity_id
_entity_poly.type
_entity_poly.pdbx_seq_one_letter_code
_entity_poly.pdbx_strand_id
1 'polypeptide(L)' 'MRCIRRRAIGEGTPMSQAIVIEVQDEAAGIVVGSSGHFRFFSSQPAFDSFDGRTFRSVEQARRAVAERDAARPRRRAA' A
#
# COMPACT_ATOMS: atom_id res chain seq x y z
N MET A 1 8.48 -8.10 -16.03
CA MET A 1 7.86 -9.21 -15.26
C MET A 1 8.61 -9.42 -13.96
N ARG A 2 8.15 -8.84 -12.85
CA ARG A 2 8.50 -9.30 -11.50
C ARG A 2 7.20 -9.31 -10.70
N CYS A 3 6.42 -10.37 -10.94
CA CYS A 3 5.28 -10.71 -10.09
C CYS A 3 5.86 -11.16 -8.75
N ILE A 4 5.84 -10.26 -7.78
CA ILE A 4 6.10 -10.59 -6.38
C ILE A 4 5.04 -11.61 -5.97
N ARG A 5 5.45 -12.88 -5.85
CA ARG A 5 4.63 -13.96 -5.32
C ARG A 5 3.93 -13.47 -4.06
N ARG A 6 2.60 -13.50 -4.08
CA ARG A 6 1.76 -13.49 -2.88
C ARG A 6 2.33 -14.51 -1.89
N ARG A 7 2.96 -14.02 -0.83
CA ARG A 7 3.05 -14.77 0.42
C ARG A 7 2.41 -13.88 1.47
N ALA A 8 1.09 -14.06 1.61
CA ALA A 8 0.36 -13.57 2.77
C ALA A 8 1.02 -14.20 4.00
N ILE A 9 1.74 -13.39 4.76
CA ILE A 9 2.29 -13.80 6.05
C ILE A 9 1.18 -13.62 7.08
N GLY A 10 0.68 -14.74 7.59
CA GLY A 10 -0.41 -14.75 8.57
C GLY A 10 -0.57 -16.10 9.26
N GLU A 11 0.53 -16.80 9.57
CA GLU A 11 0.48 -18.01 10.38
C GLU A 11 1.22 -17.75 11.70
N GLY A 12 0.47 -17.32 12.72
CA GLY A 12 0.77 -17.64 14.13
C GLY A 12 1.70 -16.74 14.95
N THR A 13 1.64 -15.40 14.88
CA THR A 13 2.26 -14.52 15.91
C THR A 13 1.57 -13.14 15.98
N PRO A 14 1.63 -12.42 17.12
CA PRO A 14 0.58 -11.50 17.56
C PRO A 14 0.22 -10.39 16.56
N MET A 15 -1.04 -10.38 16.14
CA MET A 15 -1.83 -9.27 15.56
C MET A 15 -1.15 -8.36 14.53
N SER A 16 -0.32 -8.88 13.65
CA SER A 16 0.09 -8.14 12.45
C SER A 16 -0.97 -8.32 11.37
N GLN A 17 -1.68 -7.24 11.04
CA GLN A 17 -2.69 -7.16 10.00
C GLN A 17 -2.02 -6.73 8.68
N ALA A 18 -2.30 -7.48 7.61
CA ALA A 18 -1.92 -7.14 6.24
C ALA A 18 -3.17 -6.70 5.49
N ILE A 19 -3.23 -5.43 5.10
CA ILE A 19 -4.38 -4.81 4.45
C ILE A 19 -3.95 -4.33 3.07
N VAL A 20 -4.63 -4.81 2.03
CA VAL A 20 -4.44 -4.33 0.67
C VAL A 20 -5.14 -2.98 0.51
N ILE A 21 -4.45 -2.00 -0.07
CA ILE A 21 -5.02 -0.69 -0.37
C ILE A 21 -5.24 -0.59 -1.88
N GLU A 22 -6.49 -0.44 -2.26
CA GLU A 22 -6.94 -0.29 -3.64
C GLU A 22 -7.43 1.16 -3.87
N VAL A 23 -7.00 1.79 -4.96
CA VAL A 23 -7.37 3.17 -5.33
C VAL A 23 -7.69 3.21 -6.82
N GLN A 24 -8.83 3.81 -7.17
CA GLN A 24 -9.33 3.91 -8.56
C GLN A 24 -9.29 2.58 -9.34
N ASP A 25 -9.77 1.49 -8.72
CA ASP A 25 -9.81 0.13 -9.29
C ASP A 25 -8.42 -0.55 -9.44
N GLU A 26 -7.34 0.12 -9.01
CA GLU A 26 -5.98 -0.38 -9.10
C GLU A 26 -5.39 -0.67 -7.70
N ALA A 27 -4.73 -1.82 -7.55
CA ALA A 27 -4.05 -2.17 -6.31
C ALA A 27 -2.82 -1.28 -6.10
N ALA A 28 -2.97 -0.21 -5.31
CA ALA A 28 -1.91 0.75 -5.04
C ALA A 28 -0.77 0.13 -4.20
N GLY A 29 -1.10 -0.79 -3.28
CA GLY A 29 -0.09 -1.50 -2.48
C GLY A 29 -0.66 -2.29 -1.32
N ILE A 30 0.21 -2.76 -0.44
CA ILE A 30 -0.15 -3.48 0.79
C ILE A 30 0.42 -2.76 2.00
N VAL A 31 -0.39 -2.64 3.04
CA VAL A 31 0.01 -2.17 4.35
C VAL A 31 0.13 -3.37 5.28
N VAL A 32 1.30 -3.59 5.88
CA VAL A 32 1.53 -4.65 6.88
C VAL A 32 1.94 -4.03 8.19
N GLY A 33 1.28 -4.41 9.28
CA GLY A 33 1.66 -3.91 10.59
C GLY A 33 0.66 -4.20 11.69
N SER A 34 0.84 -3.58 12.84
CA SER A 34 -0.08 -3.69 13.98
C SER A 34 -0.40 -2.30 14.53
N SER A 35 -1.35 -2.20 15.46
CA SER A 35 -1.87 -0.95 16.04
C SER A 35 -0.76 0.07 16.37
N GLY A 36 -0.55 1.05 15.48
CA GLY A 36 0.44 2.12 15.64
C GLY A 36 1.71 2.01 14.78
N HIS A 37 1.97 0.86 14.15
CA HIS A 37 3.12 0.62 13.27
C HIS A 37 2.67 -0.11 12.01
N PHE A 38 2.28 0.65 10.97
CA PHE A 38 1.84 0.13 9.68
C PHE A 38 2.85 0.47 8.59
N ARG A 39 3.44 -0.51 7.93
CA ARG A 39 4.39 -0.28 6.83
C ARG A 39 3.70 -0.44 5.48
N PHE A 40 3.80 0.57 4.63
CA PHE A 40 3.32 0.49 3.26
C PHE A 40 4.39 -0.13 2.36
N PHE A 41 3.96 -1.06 1.52
CA PHE A 41 4.75 -1.69 0.47
C PHE A 41 4.11 -1.37 -0.86
N SER A 42 4.88 -0.73 -1.73
CA SER A 42 4.41 -0.35 -3.05
C SER A 42 4.40 -1.55 -3.97
N SER A 43 3.30 -1.72 -4.71
CA SER A 43 3.23 -2.67 -5.82
C SER A 43 3.54 -2.03 -7.17
N GLN A 44 3.61 -0.68 -7.23
CA GLN A 44 3.76 0.05 -8.49
C GLN A 44 4.76 1.21 -8.39
N PRO A 45 5.50 1.53 -9.47
CA PRO A 45 6.45 2.65 -9.47
C PRO A 45 5.82 4.01 -9.12
N ALA A 46 4.51 4.17 -9.35
CA ALA A 46 3.78 5.40 -9.02
C ALA A 46 3.73 5.68 -7.50
N PHE A 47 3.80 4.63 -6.69
CA PHE A 47 3.71 4.69 -5.22
C PHE A 47 5.05 4.37 -4.54
N ASP A 48 6.15 4.31 -5.28
CA ASP A 48 7.50 4.05 -4.76
C ASP A 48 7.91 5.06 -3.68
N SER A 49 7.43 6.31 -3.77
CA SER A 49 7.62 7.33 -2.72
C SER A 49 7.00 6.97 -1.36
N PHE A 50 6.12 5.96 -1.32
CA PHE A 50 5.51 5.43 -0.11
C PHE A 50 6.08 4.07 0.29
N ASP A 51 6.92 3.46 -0.55
CA ASP A 51 7.53 2.18 -0.23
C ASP A 51 8.42 2.30 1.02
N GLY A 52 8.19 1.44 1.99
CA GLY A 52 8.90 1.47 3.26
C GLY A 52 8.45 2.58 4.21
N ARG A 53 7.52 3.47 3.83
CA ARG A 53 6.96 4.44 4.77
C ARG A 53 6.10 3.73 5.81
N THR A 54 6.34 4.08 7.06
CA THR A 54 5.50 3.65 8.18
C THR A 54 4.49 4.72 8.55
N PHE A 55 3.25 4.31 8.72
CA PHE A 55 2.12 5.11 9.15
C PHE A 55 1.65 4.64 10.51
N ARG A 56 1.03 5.55 11.25
CA ARG A 56 0.39 5.23 12.54
C ARG A 56 -1.00 4.62 12.37
N SER A 57 -1.58 4.75 11.18
CA SER A 57 -2.93 4.26 10.87
C SER A 57 -3.07 3.90 9.39
N VAL A 58 -3.86 2.87 9.11
CA VAL A 58 -4.25 2.45 7.75
C VAL A 58 -4.94 3.58 7.00
N GLU A 59 -5.80 4.34 7.67
CA GLU A 59 -6.54 5.45 7.08
C GLU A 59 -5.62 6.59 6.60
N GLN A 60 -4.56 6.88 7.37
CA GLN A 60 -3.51 7.83 6.97
C GLN A 60 -2.76 7.33 5.73
N ALA A 61 -2.41 6.04 5.70
CA ALA A 61 -1.76 5.44 4.54
C ALA A 61 -2.67 5.53 3.31
N ARG A 62 -3.94 5.14 3.44
CA ARG A 62 -4.94 5.20 2.36
C ARG A 62 -5.12 6.62 1.84
N ARG A 63 -5.26 7.61 2.73
CA ARG A 63 -5.41 9.02 2.35
C ARG A 63 -4.19 9.52 1.57
N ALA A 64 -2.98 9.28 2.07
CA ALA A 64 -1.77 9.74 1.42
C ALA A 64 -1.56 9.11 0.03
N VAL A 65 -1.93 7.82 -0.11
CA VAL A 65 -1.91 7.12 -1.40
C VAL A 65 -2.97 7.69 -2.35
N ALA A 66 -4.19 7.93 -1.88
CA ALA A 66 -5.25 8.53 -2.68
C ALA A 66 -4.90 9.96 -3.13
N GLU A 67 -4.27 10.76 -2.27
CA GLU A 67 -3.76 12.10 -2.61
C GLU A 67 -2.66 12.02 -3.67
N ARG A 68 -1.75 11.05 -3.58
CA ARG A 68 -0.71 10.83 -4.60
C ARG A 68 -1.31 10.48 -5.95
N ASP A 69 -2.30 9.58 -5.95
CA ASP A 69 -2.95 9.13 -7.17
C ASP A 69 -3.82 10.25 -7.79
N ALA A 70 -4.46 11.08 -6.97
CA ALA A 70 -5.16 12.28 -7.45
C ALA A 70 -4.21 13.35 -7.99
N ALA A 71 -3.03 13.53 -7.37
CA ALA A 71 -1.99 14.47 -7.80
C ALA A 71 -1.17 13.96 -8.99
N ARG A 72 -1.25 12.66 -9.30
CA ARG A 72 -0.68 12.10 -10.52
C ARG A 72 -1.44 12.73 -11.68
N PRO A 73 -0.75 13.41 -12.63
CA PRO A 73 -1.42 13.82 -13.85
C PRO A 73 -2.01 12.55 -14.43
N ARG A 74 -3.34 12.55 -14.67
CA ARG A 74 -4.00 11.50 -15.44
C ARG A 74 -3.33 11.49 -16.80
N ARG A 75 -2.19 10.78 -16.93
CA ARG A 75 -1.78 10.19 -18.19
C ARG A 75 -2.89 9.21 -18.48
N ARG A 76 -3.97 9.74 -19.07
CA ARG A 76 -4.92 8.98 -19.85
C ARG A 76 -4.07 8.02 -20.66
N ALA A 77 -4.14 6.75 -20.32
CA ALA A 77 -3.79 5.73 -21.28
C ALA A 77 -4.74 5.98 -22.47
N ALA A 78 -4.15 6.40 -23.58
CA ALA A 78 -4.75 6.34 -24.90
C ALA A 78 -4.76 4.89 -25.37
#